data_AF-L5KX04-F1
#
_entry.id   AF-L5KX04-F1
#
_cell.length_a   1.000
_cell.length_b   1.000
_cell.length_c   1.000
_cell.angle_alpha   90.00
_cell.angle_beta   90.00
_cell.angle_gamma   90.00
#
_symmetry.space_group_name_H-M   'P 1'
#
loop_
_entity.id
_entity.type
_entity.pdbx_description
1 polymer ?
#
loop_
_entity_poly.entity_id
_entity_poly.type
_entity_poly.pdbx_seq_one_letter_code
_entity_poly.pdbx_strand_id
1 'polypeptide(L)'
;MPCAFRGSGATSYSLEIQWWYLKEPPRELLHELALSAPGARSKTVRVQGNDISHRLRLSAVRRQDEGVYECRVSDYSDDDTQEHKAQALLRVLSRFAPPHMQAAEAVSHIQSSGTGPAYTTDPLLSLVLLALHKLLGQLAGQ
;
A
#
# COMPACT_ATOMS: atom_id res chain seq x y z
N MET A 1 6.20 -11.60 -0.17
CA MET A 1 6.75 -11.69 1.20
C MET A 1 8.24 -12.05 1.11
N PRO A 2 9.17 -11.20 1.58
CA PRO A 2 10.60 -11.48 1.54
C PRO A 2 11.03 -12.43 2.66
N CYS A 3 12.02 -13.27 2.39
CA CYS A 3 12.78 -14.03 3.38
C CYS A 3 14.25 -13.99 2.98
N ALA A 4 15.12 -13.80 3.96
CA ALA A 4 16.56 -13.80 3.77
C ALA A 4 17.19 -14.52 4.97
N PHE A 5 18.22 -15.29 4.67
CA PHE A 5 19.06 -15.97 5.65
C PHE A 5 20.51 -15.63 5.35
N ARG A 6 21.23 -15.37 6.43
CA ARG A 6 22.65 -15.05 6.42
C ARG A 6 23.32 -16.01 7.39
N GLY A 7 24.12 -16.91 6.85
CA GLY A 7 24.90 -17.87 7.63
C GLY A 7 26.06 -17.20 8.35
N SER A 8 26.51 -17.84 9.42
CA SER A 8 27.56 -17.32 10.31
C SER A 8 28.98 -17.65 9.83
N GLY A 9 29.18 -18.51 8.81
CA GLY A 9 30.51 -18.99 8.43
C GLY A 9 30.55 -20.06 7.32
N ALA A 10 31.76 -20.32 6.81
CA ALA A 10 32.06 -21.02 5.55
C ALA A 10 31.93 -22.56 5.55
N THR A 11 31.33 -23.17 6.57
CA THR A 11 31.14 -24.64 6.65
C THR A 11 29.89 -25.13 5.92
N SER A 12 29.03 -24.20 5.49
CA SER A 12 27.87 -24.47 4.65
C SER A 12 28.28 -24.61 3.19
N TYR A 13 28.11 -25.80 2.60
CA TYR A 13 28.40 -26.01 1.17
C TYR A 13 27.15 -25.77 0.30
N SER A 14 25.94 -25.85 0.85
CA SER A 14 24.70 -25.62 0.11
C SER A 14 23.60 -25.05 1.01
N LEU A 15 22.85 -24.08 0.49
CA LEU A 15 21.64 -23.56 1.12
C LEU A 15 20.42 -23.82 0.23
N GLU A 16 19.30 -24.20 0.83
CA GLU A 16 18.02 -24.36 0.14
C GLU A 16 16.90 -23.63 0.88
N ILE A 17 16.20 -22.73 0.17
CA ILE A 17 15.05 -22.00 0.70
C ILE A 17 13.74 -22.57 0.15
N GLN A 18 12.79 -22.83 1.04
CA GLN A 18 11.46 -23.34 0.73
C GLN A 18 10.37 -22.50 1.39
N TRP A 19 9.18 -22.49 0.78
CA TRP A 19 8.02 -21.79 1.28
C TRP A 19 6.86 -22.75 1.50
N TRP A 20 6.25 -22.67 2.68
CA TRP A 20 5.13 -23.50 3.10
C TRP A 20 3.94 -22.61 3.46
N TYR A 21 2.75 -23.01 3.03
CA TYR A 21 1.51 -22.44 3.54
C TYR A 21 1.03 -23.29 4.71
N LEU A 22 1.12 -22.74 5.91
CA LEU A 22 0.57 -23.36 7.11
C LEU A 22 -0.90 -22.95 7.15
N LYS A 23 -1.77 -23.85 6.69
CA LYS A 23 -3.23 -23.66 6.74
C LYS A 23 -3.57 -23.17 8.15
N GLU A 24 -4.24 -22.03 8.25
CA GLU A 24 -4.60 -21.47 9.55
C GLU A 24 -5.29 -22.55 10.41
N PRO A 25 -4.81 -22.81 11.64
CA PRO A 25 -5.64 -23.53 12.59
C PRO A 25 -6.90 -22.68 12.79
N PRO A 26 -8.12 -23.26 12.74
CA PRO A 26 -9.34 -22.56 13.09
C PRO A 26 -9.12 -21.88 14.44
N ARG A 27 -9.60 -20.63 14.55
CA ARG A 27 -9.39 -19.70 15.67
C ARG A 27 -9.80 -20.18 17.08
N GLU A 28 -10.02 -21.47 17.31
CA GLU A 28 -10.46 -22.01 18.60
C GLU A 28 -9.60 -23.10 19.23
N LEU A 29 -8.55 -23.63 18.59
CA LEU A 29 -7.75 -24.69 19.23
C LEU A 29 -6.27 -24.35 19.27
N LEU A 30 -5.94 -23.55 20.28
CA LEU A 30 -4.62 -23.42 20.89
C LEU A 30 -4.16 -24.73 21.57
N HIS A 31 -4.84 -25.86 21.36
CA HIS A 31 -4.54 -27.12 22.03
C HIS A 31 -4.25 -28.23 21.04
N GLU A 32 -3.05 -28.78 21.23
CA GLU A 32 -2.60 -30.12 20.83
C GLU A 32 -2.23 -30.35 19.37
N LEU A 33 -0.91 -30.51 19.21
CA LEU A 33 -0.22 -31.56 18.46
C LEU A 33 -0.64 -31.83 17.01
N ALA A 34 0.40 -31.71 16.16
CA ALA A 34 0.78 -32.64 15.10
C ALA A 34 -0.31 -33.12 14.13
N LEU A 35 -0.04 -33.00 12.83
CA LEU A 35 0.04 -34.13 11.90
C LEU A 35 0.28 -33.60 10.49
N SER A 36 1.25 -34.24 9.85
CA SER A 36 1.72 -34.05 8.48
C SER A 36 0.60 -34.05 7.43
N ALA A 37 0.58 -33.06 6.54
CA ALA A 37 -0.22 -33.05 5.32
C ALA A 37 0.69 -32.94 4.07
N PRO A 38 0.58 -33.84 3.08
CA PRO A 38 1.42 -33.82 1.89
C PRO A 38 0.79 -33.01 0.74
N GLY A 39 1.66 -32.42 -0.09
CA GLY A 39 1.29 -32.00 -1.45
C GLY A 39 1.24 -30.49 -1.72
N ALA A 40 2.27 -29.73 -1.35
CA ALA A 40 2.49 -28.39 -1.89
C ALA A 40 3.65 -28.44 -2.91
N ARG A 41 3.40 -28.00 -4.15
CA ARG A 41 4.42 -27.95 -5.21
C ARG A 41 5.51 -26.95 -4.82
N SER A 42 6.63 -27.48 -4.33
CA SER A 42 7.82 -26.72 -3.96
C SER A 42 8.59 -26.26 -5.21
N LYS A 43 9.01 -25.00 -5.22
CA LYS A 43 10.00 -24.47 -6.16
C LYS A 43 11.29 -24.26 -5.38
N THR A 44 12.25 -25.16 -5.56
CA THR A 44 13.57 -25.08 -4.97
C THR A 44 14.52 -24.30 -5.88
N VAL A 45 15.28 -23.39 -5.29
CA VAL A 45 16.35 -22.63 -5.96
C VAL A 45 17.61 -22.85 -5.13
N ARG A 46 18.64 -23.42 -5.74
CA ARG A 46 19.96 -23.65 -5.12
C ARG A 46 20.89 -22.51 -5.48
N VAL A 47 21.55 -21.94 -4.48
CA VAL A 47 22.53 -20.86 -4.66
C VAL A 47 23.79 -21.26 -3.88
N GLN A 48 24.94 -21.19 -4.53
CA GLN A 48 26.23 -21.42 -3.88
C GLN A 48 26.62 -20.12 -3.15
N GLY A 49 26.58 -20.12 -1.82
CA GLY A 49 26.90 -18.95 -1.00
C GLY A 49 26.43 -19.11 0.45
N ASN A 50 27.01 -18.29 1.35
CA ASN A 50 26.66 -18.23 2.77
C ASN A 50 25.38 -17.41 3.05
N ASP A 51 24.77 -16.87 2.00
CA ASP A 51 23.58 -16.02 2.07
C ASP A 51 22.56 -16.47 1.02
N ILE A 52 21.30 -16.57 1.41
CA ILE A 52 20.20 -16.89 0.50
C ILE A 52 19.02 -15.96 0.78
N SER A 53 18.37 -15.49 -0.29
CA SER A 53 17.15 -14.72 -0.16
C SER A 53 16.16 -15.07 -1.25
N HIS A 54 14.88 -15.09 -0.89
CA HIS A 54 13.80 -15.33 -1.83
C HIS A 54 12.55 -14.54 -1.42
N ARG A 55 11.74 -14.18 -2.41
CA ARG A 55 10.48 -13.48 -2.19
C ARG A 55 9.33 -14.31 -2.72
N LEU A 56 8.49 -14.82 -1.82
CA LEU A 56 7.22 -15.45 -2.20
C LEU A 56 6.33 -14.42 -2.91
N ARG A 57 5.94 -14.73 -4.17
CA ARG A 57 5.01 -13.96 -4.98
C ARG A 57 3.76 -14.80 -5.24
N LEU A 58 2.65 -14.41 -4.63
CA LEU A 58 1.34 -14.98 -4.88
C LEU A 58 0.65 -14.16 -5.97
N SER A 59 -0.08 -14.83 -6.86
CA SER A 59 -0.85 -14.20 -7.94
C SER A 59 -2.34 -14.33 -7.64
N ALA A 60 -3.13 -13.29 -7.94
CA ALA A 60 -4.57 -13.27 -7.67
C ALA A 60 -4.93 -13.62 -6.21
N VAL A 61 -4.31 -12.92 -5.26
CA VAL A 61 -4.51 -13.13 -3.82
C VAL A 61 -5.98 -12.90 -3.45
N ARG A 62 -6.63 -13.94 -2.91
CA ARG A 62 -8.02 -13.94 -2.43
C ARG A 62 -8.08 -14.06 -0.92
N ARG A 63 -9.25 -13.79 -0.33
CA ARG A 63 -9.48 -13.97 1.12
C ARG A 63 -9.13 -15.38 1.63
N GLN A 64 -9.22 -16.41 0.78
CA GLN A 64 -8.87 -17.79 1.15
C GLN A 64 -7.36 -18.05 1.24
N ASP A 65 -6.54 -17.14 0.70
CA ASP A 65 -5.08 -17.20 0.80
C ASP A 65 -4.57 -16.51 2.08
N GLU A 66 -5.46 -15.87 2.85
CA GLU A 66 -5.12 -15.36 4.19
C GLU A 66 -4.63 -16.51 5.07
N GLY A 67 -3.49 -16.30 5.73
CA GLY A 67 -2.92 -17.30 6.63
C GLY A 67 -1.42 -17.20 6.84
N VAL A 68 -0.88 -18.18 7.57
CA VAL A 68 0.52 -18.18 7.98
C VAL A 68 1.37 -18.84 6.89
N TYR A 69 2.38 -18.10 6.43
CA TYR A 69 3.38 -18.60 5.51
C TYR A 69 4.71 -18.77 6.24
N GLU A 70 5.35 -19.91 6.02
CA GLU A 70 6.63 -20.26 6.63
C GLU A 70 7.72 -20.36 5.57
N CYS A 71 8.77 -19.58 5.77
CA CYS A 71 10.04 -19.73 5.09
C CYS A 71 10.89 -20.73 5.86
N ARG A 72 11.41 -21.75 5.18
CA ARG A 72 12.38 -22.71 5.72
C ARG A 72 13.66 -22.61 4.93
N VAL A 73 14.79 -22.47 5.61
CA VAL A 73 16.12 -22.52 5.01
C VAL A 73 16.84 -23.73 5.57
N SER A 74 17.14 -24.69 4.70
CA SER A 74 17.99 -25.83 5.00
C SER A 74 19.43 -25.46 4.68
N ASP A 75 20.28 -25.51 5.69
CA ASP A 75 21.71 -25.28 5.62
C ASP A 75 22.43 -26.62 5.68
N TYR A 76 23.04 -27.01 4.57
CA TYR A 76 23.78 -28.27 4.44
C TYR A 76 25.27 -28.01 4.68
N SER A 77 25.77 -28.59 5.76
CA SER A 77 27.17 -28.52 6.18
C SER A 77 27.78 -29.91 6.33
N ASP A 78 29.09 -29.99 6.54
CA ASP A 78 29.79 -31.27 6.72
C ASP A 78 29.38 -32.01 8.00
N ASP A 79 28.99 -31.27 9.05
CA ASP A 79 28.59 -31.84 10.34
C ASP A 79 27.13 -32.32 10.32
N ASP A 80 26.21 -31.49 9.81
CA ASP A 80 24.77 -31.79 9.78
C ASP A 80 23.97 -30.86 8.84
N THR A 81 22.67 -31.15 8.69
CA THR A 81 21.70 -30.24 8.06
C THR A 81 20.93 -29.43 9.10
N GLN A 82 21.13 -28.12 9.13
CA GLN A 82 20.40 -27.22 10.03
C GLN A 82 19.17 -26.62 9.33
N GLU A 83 18.03 -26.53 10.02
CA GLU A 83 16.80 -25.95 9.47
C GLU A 83 16.43 -24.65 10.21
N HIS A 84 16.41 -23.54 9.49
CA HIS A 84 16.05 -22.23 9.99
C HIS A 84 14.65 -21.84 9.51
N LYS A 85 13.76 -21.44 10.43
CA LYS A 85 12.35 -21.13 10.12
C LYS A 85 12.03 -19.68 10.41
N ALA A 86 11.26 -19.05 9.53
CA ALA A 86 10.67 -17.74 9.75
C ALA A 86 9.22 -17.74 9.27
N GLN A 87 8.30 -17.22 10.08
CA GLN A 87 6.87 -17.20 9.77
C GLN A 87 6.36 -15.78 9.58
N ALA A 88 5.39 -15.60 8.70
CA ALA A 88 4.71 -14.34 8.50
C ALA A 88 3.24 -14.55 8.10
N LEU A 89 2.36 -13.70 8.64
CA LEU A 89 0.92 -13.74 8.38
C LEU A 89 0.58 -12.89 7.16
N LEU A 90 -0.05 -13.49 6.15
CA LEU A 90 -0.66 -12.76 5.05
C LEU A 90 -2.08 -12.37 5.43
N ARG A 91 -2.39 -11.08 5.54
CA ARG A 91 -3.76 -10.57 5.70
C ARG A 91 -4.25 -9.96 4.39
N VAL A 92 -5.43 -10.35 3.95
CA VAL A 92 -6.00 -9.88 2.68
C VAL A 92 -7.04 -8.81 2.98
N LEU A 93 -6.62 -7.55 2.97
CA LEU A 93 -7.57 -6.45 3.19
C LEU A 93 -8.52 -6.34 1.99
N SER A 94 -9.83 -6.51 2.22
CA SER A 94 -10.83 -6.08 1.25
C SER A 94 -10.71 -4.56 1.10
N ARG A 95 -10.72 -4.04 -0.13
CA ARG A 95 -10.56 -2.62 -0.47
C ARG A 95 -11.74 -1.72 -0.03
N PHE A 96 -12.25 -1.93 1.17
CA PHE A 96 -13.30 -1.13 1.81
C PHE A 96 -13.03 -1.04 3.30
N ALA A 97 -11.88 -0.48 3.65
CA ALA A 97 -11.78 0.36 4.84
C ALA A 97 -11.44 1.74 4.28
N PRO A 98 -12.41 2.68 4.19
CA PRO A 98 -12.07 4.06 3.88
C PRO A 98 -11.01 4.50 4.88
N PRO A 99 -9.91 5.16 4.47
CA PRO A 99 -9.13 5.91 5.42
C PRO A 99 -10.12 6.88 6.07
N HIS A 100 -10.18 6.83 7.40
CA HIS A 100 -10.81 7.80 8.27
C HIS A 100 -11.04 9.14 7.55
N MET A 101 -12.29 9.39 7.14
CA MET A 101 -12.71 10.61 6.45
C MET A 101 -12.56 11.75 7.47
N GLN A 102 -11.36 12.34 7.54
CA GLN A 102 -11.21 13.68 8.09
C GLN A 102 -11.74 14.62 7.02
N ALA A 103 -13.06 14.78 7.01
CA ALA A 103 -13.66 16.03 6.58
C ALA A 103 -13.26 17.09 7.62
N ALA A 104 -12.07 17.66 7.45
CA ALA A 104 -11.73 18.95 8.01
C ALA A 104 -11.57 19.89 6.82
N GLU A 105 -12.70 20.50 6.46
CA GLU A 105 -12.87 21.78 5.79
C GLU A 105 -11.69 22.30 4.96
N ALA A 106 -11.75 22.05 3.64
CA ALA A 106 -11.04 22.91 2.70
C ALA A 106 -11.81 24.24 2.62
N VAL A 107 -11.46 25.19 3.48
CA VAL A 107 -11.91 26.58 3.36
C VAL A 107 -11.36 27.13 2.03
N SER A 108 -12.25 27.44 1.11
CA SER A 108 -11.93 28.14 -0.14
C SER A 108 -11.56 29.59 0.17
N HIS A 109 -10.27 29.86 0.38
CA HIS A 109 -9.72 31.22 0.26
C HIS A 109 -8.94 31.33 -1.04
N ILE A 110 -9.64 31.75 -2.09
CA ILE A 110 -9.02 32.27 -3.30
C ILE A 110 -8.51 33.67 -2.94
N GLN A 111 -7.23 33.80 -2.57
CA GLN A 111 -6.54 35.09 -2.62
C GLN A 111 -5.69 35.09 -3.89
N SER A 112 -6.30 35.55 -4.98
CA SER A 112 -5.55 36.02 -6.14
C SER A 112 -5.05 37.42 -5.83
N SER A 113 -3.75 37.53 -5.59
CA SER A 113 -3.04 38.78 -5.40
C SER A 113 -2.41 39.24 -6.72
N GLY A 114 -2.85 40.41 -7.20
CA GLY A 114 -2.18 41.26 -8.20
C GLY A 114 -2.40 40.89 -9.67
N THR A 115 -2.53 41.80 -10.64
CA THR A 115 -2.45 43.26 -10.67
C THR A 115 -3.02 43.68 -12.03
N GLY A 116 -4.07 44.49 -12.06
CA GLY A 116 -4.64 45.06 -13.29
C GLY A 116 -5.68 46.12 -12.91
N PRO A 117 -5.82 47.23 -13.65
CA PRO A 117 -6.67 48.35 -13.23
C PRO A 117 -8.14 47.96 -13.40
N ALA A 118 -8.73 47.38 -12.36
CA ALA A 118 -10.17 47.25 -12.26
C ALA A 118 -10.72 48.65 -11.99
N TYR A 119 -11.28 49.26 -13.03
CA TYR A 119 -12.18 50.39 -12.95
C TYR A 119 -13.16 50.12 -11.80
N THR A 120 -13.00 50.83 -10.70
CA THR A 120 -13.96 50.76 -9.60
C THR A 120 -15.23 51.40 -10.15
N THR A 121 -16.21 50.56 -10.47
CA THR A 121 -17.56 50.99 -10.81
C THR A 121 -18.17 51.59 -9.55
N ASP A 122 -17.89 52.88 -9.34
CA ASP A 122 -18.59 53.65 -8.33
C ASP A 122 -20.08 53.66 -8.71
N PRO A 123 -20.97 53.11 -7.88
CA PRO A 123 -22.38 52.99 -8.22
C PRO A 123 -23.05 54.36 -8.40
N LEU A 124 -22.49 55.44 -7.82
CA LEU A 124 -22.97 56.81 -8.05
C LEU A 124 -22.61 57.28 -9.45
N LEU A 125 -21.40 56.99 -9.95
CA LEU A 125 -20.99 57.40 -11.30
C LEU A 125 -21.84 56.70 -12.38
N SER A 126 -22.18 55.42 -12.16
CA SER A 126 -23.07 54.67 -13.03
C SER A 126 -24.50 55.25 -13.03
N LEU A 127 -25.02 55.61 -11.86
CA LEU A 127 -26.34 56.26 -11.75
C LEU A 127 -26.36 57.65 -12.41
N VAL A 128 -25.29 58.43 -12.25
CA VAL A 128 -25.14 59.75 -12.87
C VAL A 128 -25.06 59.65 -14.39
N LEU A 129 -24.28 58.70 -14.93
CA LEU A 129 -24.19 58.46 -16.37
C LEU A 129 -25.54 58.02 -16.96
N LEU A 130 -26.26 57.13 -16.29
CA LEU A 130 -27.60 56.69 -16.70
C LEU A 130 -28.62 57.83 -16.67
N ALA A 131 -28.57 58.68 -15.63
CA ALA A 131 -29.43 59.86 -15.52
C ALA A 131 -29.14 60.88 -16.63
N LEU A 132 -27.85 61.13 -16.94
CA LEU A 132 -27.44 62.02 -18.02
C LEU A 132 -27.90 61.51 -19.39
N HIS A 133 -27.81 60.20 -19.63
CA HIS A 133 -28.30 59.59 -20.87
C HIS A 133 -29.81 59.72 -21.03
N LYS A 134 -30.58 59.56 -19.95
CA LYS A 134 -32.04 59.77 -19.99
C LYS A 134 -32.42 61.23 -20.23
N LEU A 135 -31.68 62.17 -19.66
CA LEU A 135 -31.93 63.60 -19.84
C LEU A 135 -31.60 64.05 -21.27
N LEU A 136 -30.47 63.61 -21.83
CA LEU A 136 -30.10 63.85 -23.23
C LEU A 136 -31.15 63.27 -24.19
N GLY A 137 -31.68 62.08 -23.89
CA GLY A 137 -32.75 61.47 -24.69
C GLY A 137 -34.06 62.26 -24.68
N GLN A 138 -34.40 62.97 -23.59
CA GLN A 138 -35.59 63.81 -23.53
C GLN A 138 -35.40 65.16 -24.24
N LEU A 139 -34.18 65.69 -24.29
CA LEU A 139 -33.84 66.92 -25.02
C LEU A 139 -33.71 66.72 -26.53
N ALA A 140 -33.41 65.49 -26.98
CA ALA A 140 -33.31 65.14 -28.40
C ALA A 140 -34.61 64.59 -29.00
N GLY A 141 -35.71 64.55 -28.23
CA GLY A 141 -36.99 63.92 -28.58
C GLY A 141 -38.18 64.88 -28.67
N GLN A 142 -37.97 66.14 -29.08
CA GLN A 142 -39.02 67.09 -29.47
C GLN A 142 -38.67 67.72 -30.82
#